data_AF-A0A182NCR8-F1
#
_entry.id   AF-A0A182NCR8-F1
#
_cell.length_a   1.000
_cell.length_b   1.000
_cell.length_c   1.000
_cell.angle_alpha   90.00
_cell.angle_beta   90.00
_cell.angle_gamma   90.00
#
_symmetry.space_group_name_H-M   'P 1'
#
loop_
_entity.id
_entity.type
_entity.pdbx_description
1 polymer ?
#
loop_
_entity_poly.entity_id
_entity_poly.type
_entity_poly.pdbx_seq_one_letter_code
_entity_poly.pdbx_strand_id
1 'polypeptide(L)'
;MKSNYGFGAIRSVQLVVDPPAVRRGQHATLRCLYDLDDSPLYSVKFYRGLREFYRYSPGQQPSKKIFPFPGINVDNHTGLVEGSSRDERRV
;
A
#
# COMPACT_ATOMS: atom_id res chain seq x y z
N MET A 1 -8.42 -27.58 5.58
CA MET A 1 -7.83 -26.69 6.61
C MET A 1 -8.85 -25.64 7.00
N LYS A 2 -9.07 -25.38 8.30
CA LYS A 2 -9.98 -24.34 8.78
C LYS A 2 -9.26 -22.98 8.74
N SER A 3 -9.72 -22.05 7.91
CA SER A 3 -9.32 -20.64 8.04
C SER A 3 -9.96 -20.10 9.31
N ASN A 4 -9.15 -19.83 10.34
CA ASN A 4 -9.56 -19.00 11.47
C ASN A 4 -9.68 -17.56 10.94
N TYR A 5 -10.89 -17.16 10.55
CA TYR A 5 -11.21 -15.75 10.41
C TYR A 5 -11.30 -15.16 11.82
N GLY A 6 -10.16 -14.70 12.35
CA GLY A 6 -10.16 -13.76 13.45
C GLY A 6 -10.88 -12.49 13.00
N PHE A 7 -11.78 -11.97 13.82
CA PHE A 7 -12.43 -10.67 13.62
C PHE A 7 -11.41 -9.54 13.87
N GLY A 8 -10.34 -9.49 13.07
CA GLY A 8 -9.41 -8.37 13.10
C GLY A 8 -10.00 -7.21 12.29
N ALA A 9 -9.82 -6.01 12.80
CA ALA A 9 -10.05 -4.78 12.06
C ALA A 9 -8.69 -4.11 11.87
N ILE A 10 -8.61 -3.21 10.89
CA ILE A 10 -7.40 -2.40 10.75
C ILE A 10 -7.20 -1.58 12.02
N ARG A 11 -6.07 -1.80 12.70
CA ARG A 11 -5.78 -1.16 13.98
C ARG A 11 -5.18 0.22 13.78
N SER A 12 -4.30 0.37 12.79
CA SER A 12 -3.63 1.63 12.50
C SER A 12 -3.28 1.74 11.02
N VAL A 13 -3.30 2.97 10.52
CA VAL A 13 -2.82 3.34 9.18
C VAL A 13 -2.07 4.66 9.27
N GLN A 14 -0.88 4.69 8.70
CA GLN A 14 -0.06 5.90 8.58
C GLN A 14 0.52 6.03 7.18
N LEU A 15 0.35 7.22 6.60
CA LEU A 15 1.02 7.62 5.38
C LEU A 15 2.32 8.35 5.72
N VAL A 16 3.44 7.87 5.20
CA VAL A 16 4.74 8.54 5.28
C VAL A 16 5.16 8.96 3.87
N VAL A 17 5.52 10.22 3.72
CA VAL A 17 6.03 10.80 2.46
C VAL A 17 7.49 11.15 2.66
N ASP A 18 8.36 10.58 1.83
CA ASP A 18 9.81 10.68 1.97
C ASP A 18 10.49 11.02 0.62
N PRO A 19 11.10 12.21 0.47
CA PRO A 19 11.12 13.29 1.45
C PRO A 19 9.74 13.99 1.56
N PRO A 20 9.46 14.72 2.66
CA PRO A 20 8.16 15.36 2.89
C PRO A 20 7.72 16.36 1.80
N ALA A 21 8.68 16.91 1.06
CA ALA A 21 8.45 17.76 -0.09
C ALA A 21 9.55 17.54 -1.14
N VAL A 22 9.17 17.57 -2.42
CA VAL A 22 10.08 17.41 -3.56
C VAL A 22 9.91 18.54 -4.55
N ARG A 23 10.98 18.88 -5.27
CA ARG A 23 10.90 19.78 -6.42
C ARG A 23 10.21 19.08 -7.58
N ARG A 24 9.56 19.85 -8.45
CA ARG A 24 8.93 19.31 -9.66
C ARG A 24 9.96 18.54 -10.49
N GLY A 25 9.58 17.33 -10.93
CA GLY A 25 10.44 16.43 -11.70
C GLY A 25 11.35 15.52 -10.86
N GLN A 26 11.35 15.67 -9.53
CA GLN A 26 11.99 14.71 -8.63
C GLN A 26 10.97 13.69 -8.10
N HIS A 27 11.47 12.65 -7.44
CA HIS A 27 10.68 11.53 -6.92
C HIS A 27 10.55 11.60 -5.40
N ALA A 28 9.39 11.16 -4.90
CA ALA A 28 9.14 10.90 -3.48
C ALA A 28 8.59 9.48 -3.32
N THR A 29 8.88 8.87 -2.18
CA THR A 29 8.34 7.57 -1.79
C THR A 29 7.13 7.78 -0.88
N LEU A 30 6.01 7.13 -1.23
CA LEU A 30 4.83 7.04 -0.38
C LEU A 30 4.82 5.67 0.30
N ARG A 31 4.98 5.64 1.63
CA ARG A 31 4.87 4.41 2.42
C ARG A 31 3.54 4.39 3.14
N CYS A 32 2.81 3.31 3.00
CA CYS A 32 1.60 3.03 3.78
C CYS A 32 1.96 2.01 4.84
N LEU A 33 2.12 2.48 6.08
CA LEU A 33 2.31 1.63 7.24
C LEU A 33 0.92 1.27 7.77
N TYR A 34 0.64 -0.01 7.94
CA TYR A 34 -0.64 -0.47 8.47
C TYR A 34 -0.42 -1.64 9.43
N ASP A 35 -1.32 -1.74 10.39
CA ASP A 35 -1.43 -2.87 11.32
C ASP A 35 -2.81 -3.50 11.15
N LEU A 36 -2.83 -4.78 10.73
CA LEU A 36 -4.06 -5.52 10.43
C LEU A 36 -4.39 -6.56 11.51
N ASP A 37 -3.62 -6.61 12.61
CA ASP A 37 -3.63 -7.73 13.54
C ASP A 37 -3.55 -9.06 12.73
N ASP A 38 -4.52 -9.97 12.89
CA ASP A 38 -4.59 -11.26 12.18
C ASP A 38 -5.44 -11.21 10.89
N SER A 39 -5.73 -10.02 10.35
CA SER A 39 -6.57 -9.87 9.16
C SER A 39 -5.79 -9.72 7.86
N PRO A 40 -6.29 -10.29 6.74
CA PRO A 40 -5.66 -10.10 5.45
C PRO A 40 -5.86 -8.69 4.92
N LEU A 41 -4.85 -8.17 4.23
CA LEU A 41 -4.96 -6.89 3.52
C LEU A 41 -5.92 -7.03 2.33
N TYR A 42 -6.99 -6.23 2.31
CA TYR A 42 -7.87 -6.12 1.13
C TYR A 42 -7.21 -5.30 0.01
N SER A 43 -6.86 -4.04 0.29
CA SER A 43 -6.15 -3.18 -0.66
C SER A 43 -5.51 -1.96 0.00
N VAL A 44 -4.38 -1.50 -0.54
CA VAL A 44 -3.83 -0.15 -0.32
C VAL A 44 -4.11 0.69 -1.56
N LYS A 45 -4.60 1.92 -1.39
CA LYS A 45 -4.89 2.84 -2.49
C LYS A 45 -4.34 4.22 -2.18
N PHE A 46 -3.73 4.87 -3.18
CA PHE A 46 -3.31 6.26 -3.06
C PHE A 46 -4.19 7.16 -3.94
N TYR A 47 -4.61 8.28 -3.35
CA TYR A 47 -5.48 9.27 -3.97
C TYR A 47 -4.81 10.65 -3.97
N ARG A 48 -5.05 11.41 -5.04
CA ARG A 48 -4.81 12.86 -5.06
C ARG A 48 -6.16 13.53 -5.25
N GLY A 49 -6.66 14.17 -4.19
CA GLY A 49 -8.04 14.61 -4.13
C GLY A 49 -8.98 13.41 -4.24
N LEU A 50 -9.88 13.42 -5.23
CA LEU A 50 -10.85 12.34 -5.46
C LEU A 50 -10.39 11.27 -6.46
N ARG A 51 -9.18 11.38 -7.02
CA ARG A 51 -8.71 10.50 -8.09
C ARG A 51 -7.67 9.51 -7.56
N GLU A 52 -7.96 8.23 -7.73
CA GLU A 52 -7.03 7.13 -7.50
C GLU A 52 -5.92 7.21 -8.53
N PHE A 53 -4.67 7.08 -8.10
CA PHE A 53 -3.52 7.00 -9.02
C PHE A 53 -2.70 5.71 -8.84
N TYR A 54 -2.91 4.99 -7.73
CA TYR A 54 -2.28 3.70 -7.46
C TYR A 54 -3.15 2.81 -6.57
N ARG A 55 -3.10 1.49 -6.81
CA ARG A 55 -3.68 0.46 -5.96
C ARG A 55 -2.82 -0.80 -5.90
N TYR A 56 -2.69 -1.33 -4.69
CA TYR A 56 -2.18 -2.66 -4.41
C TYR A 56 -3.30 -3.53 -3.79
N SER A 57 -3.58 -4.68 -4.40
CA SER A 57 -4.60 -5.65 -3.98
C SER A 57 -4.01 -7.06 -4.06
N PRO A 58 -3.52 -7.65 -2.96
CA PRO A 58 -2.86 -8.96 -2.97
C PRO A 58 -3.70 -10.08 -3.58
N GLY A 59 -5.02 -10.05 -3.38
CA GLY A 59 -5.95 -11.06 -3.90
C GLY A 59 -6.41 -10.84 -5.35
N GLN A 60 -5.73 -10.01 -6.13
CA GLN A 60 -6.10 -9.72 -7.53
C GLN A 60 -4.91 -9.92 -8.48
N GLN A 61 -5.21 -10.25 -9.74
CA GLN A 61 -4.25 -10.34 -10.83
C GLN A 61 -4.60 -9.28 -11.88
N PRO A 62 -3.74 -8.27 -12.14
CA PRO A 62 -2.49 -7.97 -11.45
C PRO A 62 -2.71 -7.40 -10.04
N SER A 63 -1.77 -7.68 -9.13
CA SER A 63 -1.84 -7.20 -7.75
C SER A 63 -1.58 -5.70 -7.62
N LYS A 64 -0.85 -5.12 -8.58
CA LYS A 64 -0.58 -3.67 -8.67
C LYS A 64 -1.33 -3.10 -9.87
N LYS A 65 -2.01 -1.97 -9.66
CA LYS A 65 -2.66 -1.20 -10.72
C LYS A 65 -2.29 0.27 -10.59
N ILE A 66 -1.83 0.85 -11.69
CA ILE A 66 -1.53 2.27 -11.80
C ILE A 66 -2.66 2.91 -12.61
N PHE A 67 -3.16 4.04 -12.12
CA PHE A 67 -4.17 4.83 -12.81
C PHE A 67 -3.52 6.14 -13.27
N PRO A 68 -3.48 6.41 -14.58
CA PRO A 68 -2.83 7.62 -15.09
C PRO A 68 -3.40 8.90 -14.47
N PHE A 69 -2.53 9.72 -13.91
CA PHE A 69 -2.88 11.01 -13.32
C PHE A 69 -1.98 12.11 -13.91
N PRO A 70 -2.53 13.21 -14.46
CA PRO A 70 -1.73 14.28 -15.04
C PRO A 70 -0.71 14.86 -14.05
N GLY A 71 0.58 14.79 -14.41
CA GLY A 71 1.67 15.31 -13.58
C GLY A 71 2.16 14.38 -12.47
N ILE A 72 1.64 13.15 -12.34
CA ILE A 72 2.15 12.12 -11.44
C ILE A 72 2.53 10.89 -12.27
N ASN A 73 3.77 10.45 -12.15
CA ASN A 73 4.23 9.18 -12.70
C ASN A 73 4.56 8.24 -11.54
N VAL A 74 3.97 7.05 -11.54
CA VAL A 74 4.17 6.03 -10.50
C VAL A 74 5.17 5.02 -11.03
N ASP A 75 6.29 4.87 -10.33
CA ASP A 75 7.25 3.82 -10.64
C ASP A 75 6.71 2.45 -10.21
N ASN A 76 6.68 1.50 -11.15
CA ASN A 76 6.19 0.14 -10.92
C ASN A 76 7.29 -0.83 -10.43
N HIS A 77 8.55 -0.42 -10.48
CA HIS A 77 9.70 -1.28 -10.16
C HIS A 77 9.96 -1.34 -8.65
N THR A 78 9.70 -0.24 -7.93
CA THR A 78 10.05 -0.06 -6.52
C THR A 78 8.84 -0.07 -5.58
N GLY A 79 7.90 -0.99 -5.82
CA GLY A 79 6.71 -1.18 -4.98
C GLY A 79 7.03 -1.78 -3.61
N LEU A 80 7.98 -1.22 -2.87
CA LEU A 80 8.21 -1.48 -1.45
C LEU A 80 7.09 -0.81 -0.66
N VAL A 81 5.93 -1.45 -0.65
CA VAL A 81 5.04 -1.34 0.49
C VAL A 81 5.67 -2.24 1.55
N GLU A 82 6.60 -1.73 2.34
CA GLU A 82 7.04 -2.40 3.57
C GLU A 82 5.90 -2.31 4.58
N GLY A 83 4.89 -3.16 4.41
CA GLY A 83 3.96 -3.46 5.47
C GLY A 83 4.71 -4.32 6.47
N SER A 84 4.92 -3.83 7.68
CA SER A 84 5.37 -4.67 8.80
C SER A 84 4.22 -5.57 9.23
N SER A 85 3.84 -6.52 8.38
CA SER A 85 3.08 -7.69 8.83
C SER A 85 4.07 -8.54 9.60
N ARG A 86 3.82 -8.76 10.89
CA ARG A 86 4.60 -9.66 11.75
C ARG A 86 4.38 -11.14 11.37
N ASP A 87 4.40 -11.47 10.08
CA ASP A 87 4.46 -12.86 9.60
C ASP A 87 5.87 -13.20 9.13
N GLU A 88 6.81 -13.16 10.07
CA GLU A 88 8.00 -14.01 10.03
C GLU A 88 7.80 -15.17 11.01
N ARG A 89 7.05 -16.22 10.64
CA ARG A 89 7.29 -17.56 11.17
C ARG A 89 7.09 -18.65 10.12
N ARG A 90 8.26 -19.16 9.70
CA ARG A 90 8.53 -20.53 9.27
C ARG A 90 7.62 -21.57 9.92
N VAL A 91 7.12 -22.50 9.10
CA VAL A 91 7.17 -23.94 9.40
C VAL A 91 7.89 -24.61 8.24
#